data_AF-A0A2T4IS98-F1
#
_entry.id   AF-A0A2T4IS98-F1
#
_cell.length_a   1.000
_cell.length_b   1.000
_cell.length_c   1.000
_cell.angle_alpha   90.00
_cell.angle_beta   90.00
_cell.angle_gamma   90.00
#
_symmetry.space_group_name_H-M   'P 1'
#
loop_
_entity.id
_entity.type
_entity.pdbx_description
1 polymer ?
#
loop_
_entity_poly.entity_id
_entity_poly.type
_entity_poly.pdbx_seq_one_letter_code
_entity_poly.pdbx_strand_id
1 'polypeptide(L)'
;MKLTYIAAAFAVASLAFAAPAKAQQMPTPEQTYRDVQAAYGFVPGYVKAYPKSAVAGAWAMSKGLAADPSNKLDPKVKSLINLAVAAQIPCQYCIWLETSLAKKAGATDEEVAEAVVQAAYVRHWSTVLNGLQVDFETFKADFGGE
;
A
#
# COMPACT_ATOMS: atom_id res chain seq x y z
N MET A 1 38.94 38.75 57.68
CA MET A 1 40.27 38.39 57.15
C MET A 1 40.19 36.98 56.58
N LYS A 2 40.12 36.83 55.24
CA LYS A 2 40.25 35.57 54.46
C LYS A 2 39.17 34.51 54.78
N LEU A 3 38.58 33.74 53.85
CA LEU A 3 39.02 33.29 52.55
C LEU A 3 37.76 32.85 51.76
N THR A 4 37.75 33.20 50.48
CA THR A 4 36.87 32.74 49.40
C THR A 4 36.83 31.22 49.28
N TYR A 5 35.63 30.65 49.09
CA TYR A 5 35.45 29.35 48.42
C TYR A 5 34.32 29.46 47.41
N ILE A 6 34.72 29.51 46.13
CA ILE A 6 33.86 29.39 44.96
C ILE A 6 33.40 27.93 44.91
N ALA A 7 32.15 27.66 45.25
CA ALA A 7 31.52 26.38 44.96
C ALA A 7 31.03 26.43 43.50
N ALA A 8 31.81 25.82 42.61
CA ALA A 8 31.41 25.57 41.23
C ALA A 8 30.15 24.70 41.23
N ALA A 9 29.01 25.29 40.84
CA ALA A 9 27.79 24.55 40.57
C ALA A 9 28.01 23.71 39.31
N PHE A 10 28.40 22.44 39.48
CA PHE A 10 28.29 21.45 38.43
C PHE A 10 26.80 21.26 38.13
N ALA A 11 26.31 21.95 37.11
CA ALA A 11 25.06 21.60 36.47
C ALA A 11 25.22 20.20 35.90
N VAL A 12 24.72 19.19 36.63
CA VAL A 12 24.51 17.85 36.09
C VAL A 12 23.46 18.02 35.01
N ALA A 13 23.90 18.18 33.77
CA ALA A 13 23.04 18.09 32.61
C ALA A 13 22.42 16.69 32.64
N SER A 14 21.17 16.61 33.07
CA SER A 14 20.34 15.42 33.00
C SER A 14 20.17 15.07 31.53
N LEU A 15 21.06 14.22 31.02
CA LEU A 15 20.81 13.39 29.84
C LEU A 15 19.64 12.48 30.19
N ALA A 16 18.43 12.99 30.05
CA ALA A 16 17.24 12.16 29.97
C ALA A 16 17.43 11.25 28.76
N PHE A 17 17.84 10.00 29.01
CA PHE A 17 17.71 8.93 28.05
C PHE A 17 16.26 8.88 27.61
N ALA A 18 15.95 9.43 26.44
CA ALA A 18 14.72 9.12 25.75
C ALA A 18 14.72 7.60 25.58
N ALA A 19 13.81 6.91 26.29
CA ALA A 19 13.58 5.49 26.04
C ALA A 19 13.38 5.32 24.53
N PRO A 20 13.96 4.29 23.89
CA PRO A 20 13.73 4.08 22.47
C PRO A 20 12.22 3.97 22.30
N ALA A 21 11.63 4.86 21.50
CA ALA A 21 10.26 4.69 21.04
C ALA A 21 10.16 3.25 20.57
N LYS A 22 9.23 2.46 21.15
CA LYS A 22 9.07 1.06 20.78
C LYS A 22 8.84 1.02 19.28
N ALA A 23 9.86 0.66 18.51
CA ALA A 23 9.68 0.23 17.14
C ALA A 23 8.67 -0.90 17.24
N GLN A 24 7.46 -0.70 16.70
CA GLN A 24 6.38 -1.67 16.83
C GLN A 24 6.92 -2.99 16.27
N GLN A 25 7.18 -3.94 17.15
CA GLN A 25 7.84 -5.18 16.77
C GLN A 25 6.87 -5.91 15.84
N MET A 26 7.31 -6.19 14.60
CA MET A 26 6.46 -6.88 13.64
C MET A 26 6.04 -8.25 14.20
N PRO A 27 4.83 -8.73 13.90
CA PRO A 27 4.40 -10.06 14.29
C PRO A 27 5.37 -11.14 13.81
N THR A 28 5.46 -12.24 14.55
CA THR A 28 6.20 -13.42 14.07
C THR A 28 5.49 -14.03 12.85
N PRO A 29 6.19 -14.81 12.01
CA PRO A 29 5.58 -15.49 10.88
C PRO A 29 4.37 -16.35 11.29
N GLU A 30 4.46 -17.04 12.43
CA GLU A 30 3.38 -17.87 12.97
C GLU A 30 2.18 -17.04 13.41
N GLN A 31 2.39 -15.85 13.98
CA GLN A 31 1.32 -14.91 14.28
C GLN A 31 0.67 -14.38 12.99
N THR A 32 1.48 -14.05 11.98
CA THR A 32 0.99 -13.65 10.66
C THR A 32 0.13 -14.73 10.02
N TYR A 33 0.55 -15.99 10.02
CA TYR A 33 -0.25 -17.07 9.45
C TYR A 33 -1.58 -17.28 10.18
N ARG A 34 -1.62 -17.12 11.51
CA ARG A 34 -2.89 -17.16 12.25
C ARG A 34 -3.84 -16.02 11.87
N ASP A 35 -3.30 -14.84 11.64
CA ASP A 35 -4.09 -13.69 11.22
C ASP A 35 -4.61 -13.84 9.78
N VAL A 36 -3.80 -14.36 8.87
CA VAL A 36 -4.21 -14.74 7.51
C VAL A 36 -5.32 -15.79 7.55
N GLN A 37 -5.18 -16.81 8.39
CA GLN A 37 -6.21 -17.83 8.61
C GLN A 37 -7.51 -17.23 9.11
N ALA A 38 -7.45 -16.24 10.01
CA ALA A 38 -8.63 -15.54 10.51
C ALA A 38 -9.30 -14.70 9.41
N ALA A 39 -8.52 -14.08 8.52
CA ALA A 39 -9.04 -13.25 7.43
C ALA A 39 -9.68 -14.05 6.30
N TYR A 40 -9.08 -15.19 5.90
CA TYR A 40 -9.52 -15.96 4.74
C TYR A 40 -10.18 -17.31 5.06
N GLY A 41 -10.15 -17.76 6.31
CA GLY A 41 -10.58 -19.11 6.71
C GLY A 41 -9.59 -20.21 6.34
N PHE A 42 -8.49 -19.87 5.65
CA PHE A 42 -7.36 -20.73 5.34
C PHE A 42 -6.10 -19.86 5.16
N VAL A 43 -4.90 -20.44 5.22
CA VAL A 43 -3.67 -19.75 4.80
C VAL A 43 -3.35 -20.12 3.34
N PRO A 44 -3.45 -19.17 2.38
CA PRO A 44 -3.17 -19.44 0.98
C PRO A 44 -1.75 -19.94 0.74
N GLY A 45 -1.57 -20.79 -0.28
CA GLY A 45 -0.26 -21.37 -0.61
C GLY A 45 0.82 -20.31 -0.90
N TYR A 46 0.47 -19.22 -1.59
CA TYR A 46 1.41 -18.14 -1.89
C TYR A 46 1.90 -17.40 -0.63
N VAL A 47 1.08 -17.32 0.42
CA VAL A 47 1.49 -16.73 1.71
C VAL A 47 2.47 -17.65 2.43
N LYS A 48 2.25 -18.97 2.37
CA LYS A 48 3.19 -19.96 2.93
C LYS A 48 4.53 -19.99 2.20
N ALA A 49 4.52 -19.72 0.90
CA ALA A 49 5.73 -19.65 0.07
C ALA A 49 6.55 -18.36 0.32
N TYR A 50 5.97 -17.35 0.95
CA TYR A 50 6.66 -16.10 1.24
C TYR A 50 7.79 -16.31 2.27
N PRO A 51 8.97 -15.67 2.11
CA PRO A 51 10.05 -15.79 3.09
C PRO A 51 9.57 -15.42 4.49
N LYS A 52 9.87 -16.28 5.48
CA LYS A 52 9.47 -16.05 6.88
C LYS A 52 9.92 -14.69 7.41
N SER A 53 11.11 -14.24 7.04
CA SER A 53 11.64 -12.93 7.43
C SER A 53 10.82 -11.74 6.91
N ALA A 54 10.00 -11.93 5.86
CA ALA A 54 9.31 -10.85 5.16
C ALA A 54 7.77 -10.97 5.18
N VAL A 55 7.21 -12.14 5.51
CA VAL A 55 5.77 -12.39 5.40
C VAL A 55 4.92 -11.48 6.29
N ALA A 56 5.43 -11.13 7.48
CA ALA A 56 4.73 -10.23 8.39
C ALA A 56 4.56 -8.82 7.80
N GLY A 57 5.61 -8.30 7.15
CA GLY A 57 5.57 -7.00 6.48
C GLY A 57 4.64 -7.00 5.27
N ALA A 58 4.72 -8.04 4.44
CA ALA A 58 3.84 -8.19 3.28
C ALA A 58 2.37 -8.25 3.68
N TRP A 59 2.04 -9.05 4.70
CA TRP A 59 0.68 -9.16 5.20
C TRP A 59 0.16 -7.86 5.84
N ALA A 60 1.02 -7.15 6.59
CA ALA A 60 0.67 -5.86 7.16
C ALA A 60 0.30 -4.84 6.07
N MET A 61 1.08 -4.78 4.99
CA MET A 61 0.77 -3.94 3.82
C MET A 61 -0.57 -4.34 3.19
N SER A 62 -0.79 -5.64 2.94
CA SER A 62 -2.04 -6.12 2.35
C SER A 62 -3.26 -5.70 3.17
N LYS A 63 -3.22 -5.86 4.50
CA LYS A 63 -4.32 -5.44 5.38
C LYS A 63 -4.53 -3.93 5.38
N GLY A 64 -3.44 -3.16 5.44
CA GLY A 64 -3.50 -1.70 5.40
C GLY A 64 -4.22 -1.20 4.15
N LEU A 65 -3.85 -1.71 2.98
CA LEU A 65 -4.45 -1.34 1.71
C LEU A 65 -5.89 -1.87 1.55
N ALA A 66 -6.14 -3.11 1.95
CA ALA A 66 -7.45 -3.74 1.73
C ALA A 66 -8.52 -3.23 2.72
N ALA A 67 -8.20 -3.20 4.02
CA ALA A 67 -9.21 -3.20 5.07
C ALA A 67 -9.02 -2.14 6.17
N ASP A 68 -8.00 -1.29 6.10
CA ASP A 68 -7.86 -0.21 7.08
C ASP A 68 -9.07 0.75 6.99
N PRO A 69 -9.79 1.00 8.10
CA PRO A 69 -10.98 1.83 8.11
C PRO A 69 -10.70 3.32 7.85
N SER A 70 -9.45 3.77 7.94
CA SER A 70 -9.05 5.14 7.61
C SER A 70 -8.93 5.38 6.11
N ASN A 71 -8.89 4.31 5.30
CA ASN A 71 -8.85 4.39 3.84
C ASN A 71 -10.06 5.14 3.28
N LYS A 72 -9.85 5.85 2.16
CA LYS A 72 -10.88 6.71 1.56
C LYS A 72 -11.63 6.09 0.39
N LEU A 73 -11.03 5.10 -0.25
CA LEU A 73 -11.68 4.33 -1.30
C LEU A 73 -12.49 3.20 -0.67
N ASP A 74 -13.72 3.01 -1.14
CA ASP A 74 -14.51 1.85 -0.76
C ASP A 74 -13.92 0.55 -1.35
N PRO A 75 -14.25 -0.63 -0.79
CA PRO A 75 -13.71 -1.90 -1.27
C PRO A 75 -14.00 -2.22 -2.75
N LYS A 76 -15.15 -1.76 -3.27
CA LYS A 76 -15.52 -1.98 -4.68
C LYS A 76 -14.59 -1.21 -5.59
N VAL A 77 -14.40 0.09 -5.33
CA VAL A 77 -13.51 0.95 -6.10
C VAL A 77 -12.06 0.46 -6.05
N LYS A 78 -11.56 0.05 -4.88
CA LYS A 78 -10.21 -0.54 -4.76
C LYS A 78 -10.04 -1.76 -5.67
N SER A 79 -11.00 -2.69 -5.64
CA SER A 79 -10.92 -3.93 -6.42
C SER A 79 -11.03 -3.67 -7.93
N LEU A 80 -11.86 -2.70 -8.35
CA LEU A 80 -11.96 -2.29 -9.77
C LEU A 80 -10.67 -1.64 -10.26
N ILE A 81 -10.02 -0.80 -9.45
CA ILE A 81 -8.69 -0.24 -9.76
C ILE A 81 -7.65 -1.36 -9.89
N ASN A 82 -7.61 -2.28 -8.92
CA ASN A 82 -6.67 -3.41 -8.96
C ASN A 82 -6.91 -4.30 -10.18
N LEU A 83 -8.17 -4.55 -10.55
CA LEU A 83 -8.55 -5.28 -11.76
C LEU A 83 -8.07 -4.56 -13.02
N ALA A 84 -8.25 -3.24 -13.12
CA ALA A 84 -7.76 -2.45 -14.24
C ALA A 84 -6.23 -2.56 -14.38
N VAL A 85 -5.48 -2.48 -13.27
CA VAL A 85 -4.03 -2.71 -13.27
C VAL A 85 -3.71 -4.14 -13.71
N ALA A 86 -4.37 -5.15 -13.14
CA ALA A 86 -4.21 -6.56 -13.47
C ALA A 86 -4.57 -6.91 -14.92
N ALA A 87 -5.38 -6.09 -15.60
CA ALA A 87 -5.66 -6.25 -17.03
C ALA A 87 -4.50 -5.74 -17.90
N GLN A 88 -3.71 -4.78 -17.42
CA GLN A 88 -2.55 -4.24 -18.13
C GLN A 88 -1.25 -5.02 -17.86
N ILE A 89 -1.11 -5.59 -16.66
CA ILE A 89 -0.05 -6.54 -16.33
C ILE A 89 -0.65 -7.95 -16.37
N PRO A 90 -0.30 -8.85 -17.30
CA PRO A 90 -1.02 -10.11 -17.52
C PRO A 90 -0.89 -11.09 -16.34
N CYS A 91 -1.62 -10.83 -15.26
CA CYS A 91 -1.62 -11.57 -14.01
C CYS A 91 -2.96 -12.28 -13.85
N GLN A 92 -3.06 -13.52 -14.34
CA GLN A 92 -4.29 -14.31 -14.26
C GLN A 92 -4.80 -14.46 -12.82
N TYR A 93 -3.88 -14.60 -11.84
CA TYR A 93 -4.24 -14.67 -10.42
C TYR A 93 -4.93 -13.38 -9.94
N CYS A 94 -4.37 -12.23 -10.32
CA CYS A 94 -4.87 -10.92 -9.94
C CYS A 94 -6.21 -10.63 -10.60
N ILE A 95 -6.36 -10.94 -11.90
CA ILE A 95 -7.63 -10.79 -12.62
C ILE A 95 -8.73 -11.57 -11.91
N TRP A 96 -8.49 -12.85 -11.61
CA TRP A 96 -9.50 -13.68 -10.97
C TRP A 96 -9.87 -13.20 -9.56
N LEU A 97 -8.85 -12.87 -8.76
CA LEU A 97 -9.04 -12.45 -7.37
C LEU A 97 -9.77 -11.11 -7.29
N GLU A 98 -9.30 -10.10 -8.00
CA GLU A 98 -9.85 -8.74 -7.91
C GLU A 98 -11.24 -8.65 -8.56
N THR A 99 -11.51 -9.41 -9.62
CA THR A 99 -12.89 -9.56 -10.15
C THR A 99 -13.81 -10.15 -9.08
N SER A 100 -13.36 -11.20 -8.37
CA SER A 100 -14.16 -11.84 -7.33
C SER A 100 -14.39 -10.93 -6.12
N LEU A 101 -13.37 -10.16 -5.71
CA LEU A 101 -13.46 -9.20 -4.62
C LEU A 101 -14.36 -8.00 -4.99
N ALA A 102 -14.25 -7.47 -6.21
CA ALA A 102 -15.12 -6.42 -6.71
C ALA A 102 -16.60 -6.85 -6.66
N LYS A 103 -16.93 -8.04 -7.19
CA LYS A 103 -18.30 -8.57 -7.15
C LYS A 103 -18.81 -8.80 -5.73
N LYS A 104 -17.96 -9.32 -4.83
CA LYS A 104 -18.30 -9.46 -3.39
C LYS A 104 -18.57 -8.10 -2.72
N ALA A 105 -17.90 -7.05 -3.19
CA ALA A 105 -18.13 -5.68 -2.75
C ALA A 105 -19.32 -5.00 -3.47
N GLY A 106 -20.08 -5.74 -4.28
CA GLY A 106 -21.28 -5.25 -4.96
C GLY A 106 -21.06 -4.70 -6.36
N ALA A 107 -19.92 -4.97 -7.01
CA ALA A 107 -19.72 -4.60 -8.40
C ALA A 107 -20.64 -5.38 -9.33
N THR A 108 -21.24 -4.68 -10.31
CA THR A 108 -21.98 -5.34 -11.40
C THR A 108 -21.03 -5.85 -12.49
N ASP A 109 -21.55 -6.69 -13.38
CA ASP A 109 -20.77 -7.17 -14.53
C ASP A 109 -20.43 -6.00 -15.49
N GLU A 110 -21.31 -5.01 -15.59
CA GLU A 110 -21.08 -3.78 -16.35
C GLU A 110 -19.95 -2.93 -15.75
N GLU A 111 -19.90 -2.77 -14.42
CA GLU A 111 -18.80 -2.04 -13.75
C GLU A 111 -17.46 -2.74 -13.93
N VAL A 112 -17.45 -4.08 -13.87
CA VAL A 112 -16.26 -4.90 -14.14
C VAL A 112 -15.79 -4.73 -15.59
N ALA A 113 -16.71 -4.80 -16.56
CA ALA A 113 -16.39 -4.60 -17.97
C ALA A 113 -15.87 -3.19 -18.23
N GLU A 114 -16.49 -2.18 -17.63
CA GLU A 114 -16.06 -0.79 -17.76
C GLU A 114 -14.65 -0.58 -17.19
N ALA A 115 -14.33 -1.13 -16.02
CA ALA A 115 -12.99 -1.02 -15.43
C ALA A 115 -11.89 -1.61 -16.36
N VAL A 116 -12.17 -2.74 -17.00
CA VAL A 116 -11.24 -3.36 -17.97
C VAL A 116 -11.06 -2.50 -19.21
N VAL A 117 -12.15 -1.96 -19.77
CA VAL A 117 -12.08 -1.09 -20.96
C VAL A 117 -11.42 0.25 -20.63
N GLN A 118 -11.63 0.81 -19.44
CA GLN A 118 -10.92 2.00 -18.95
C GLN A 118 -9.41 1.75 -18.90
N ALA A 119 -8.98 0.57 -18.45
CA ALA A 119 -7.56 0.20 -18.46
C ALA A 119 -6.99 0.21 -19.90
N ALA A 120 -7.73 -0.37 -20.85
CA ALA A 120 -7.32 -0.39 -22.26
C ALA A 120 -7.27 1.02 -22.87
N TYR A 121 -8.24 1.89 -22.54
CA TYR A 121 -8.28 3.29 -22.96
C TYR A 121 -7.01 4.05 -22.53
N VAL A 122 -6.61 3.93 -21.25
CA VAL A 122 -5.39 4.58 -20.75
C VAL A 122 -4.15 4.04 -21.46
N ARG A 123 -4.07 2.72 -21.72
CA ARG A 123 -2.94 2.11 -22.44
C ARG A 123 -2.86 2.56 -23.89
N HIS A 124 -4.00 2.73 -24.57
CA HIS A 124 -4.07 3.25 -25.93
C HIS A 124 -3.43 4.63 -26.01
N TRP A 125 -3.88 5.57 -25.17
CA TRP A 125 -3.32 6.94 -25.19
C TRP A 125 -1.88 7.00 -24.72
N SER A 126 -1.48 6.16 -23.75
CA SER A 126 -0.07 6.00 -23.41
C SER A 126 0.76 5.63 -24.63
N THR A 127 0.29 4.69 -25.45
CA THR A 127 1.00 4.26 -26.68
C THR A 127 1.10 5.39 -27.70
N VAL A 128 0.00 6.12 -27.94
CA VAL A 128 -0.04 7.23 -28.90
C VAL A 128 0.87 8.38 -28.43
N LEU A 129 0.70 8.88 -27.21
CA LEU A 129 1.43 10.04 -26.70
C LEU A 129 2.93 9.77 -26.57
N ASN A 130 3.31 8.64 -25.98
CA ASN A 130 4.73 8.29 -25.84
C ASN A 130 5.34 7.89 -27.18
N GLY A 131 4.62 7.14 -28.02
CA GLY A 131 5.10 6.68 -29.31
C GLY A 131 5.32 7.81 -30.32
N LEU A 132 4.45 8.82 -30.32
CA LEU A 132 4.62 10.04 -31.12
C LEU A 132 5.55 11.07 -30.48
N GLN A 133 6.05 10.81 -29.27
CA GLN A 133 6.91 11.73 -28.52
C GLN A 133 6.30 13.12 -28.38
N VAL A 134 5.01 13.18 -28.03
CA VAL A 134 4.33 14.44 -27.74
C VAL A 134 5.06 15.13 -26.59
N ASP A 135 5.42 16.40 -26.79
CA ASP A 135 6.07 17.21 -25.76
C ASP A 135 5.15 17.41 -24.55
N PHE A 136 5.65 17.13 -23.35
CA PHE A 136 4.82 17.10 -22.14
C PHE A 136 4.37 18.50 -21.69
N GLU A 137 5.19 19.52 -21.89
CA GLU A 137 4.83 20.90 -21.56
C GLU A 137 3.73 21.42 -22.49
N THR A 138 3.84 21.10 -23.79
CA THR A 138 2.79 21.37 -24.77
C THR A 138 1.49 20.66 -24.40
N PHE A 139 1.55 19.36 -24.05
CA PHE A 139 0.39 18.60 -23.62
C PHE A 139 -0.29 19.23 -22.39
N LYS A 140 0.47 19.66 -21.37
CA LYS A 140 -0.11 20.37 -20.22
C LYS A 140 -0.81 21.66 -20.63
N ALA A 141 -0.16 22.47 -21.49
CA ALA A 141 -0.70 23.73 -21.97
C ALA A 141 -2.04 23.55 -22.71
N ASP A 142 -2.17 22.49 -23.53
CA ASP A 142 -3.41 22.15 -24.25
C ASP A 142 -4.59 21.89 -23.30
N PHE A 143 -4.33 21.37 -22.09
CA PHE A 143 -5.34 21.12 -21.05
C PHE A 143 -5.42 22.22 -19.98
N GLY A 144 -4.74 23.36 -20.19
CA GLY A 144 -4.74 24.49 -19.25
C GLY A 144 -3.94 24.23 -17.96
N GLY A 145 -3.01 23.27 -17.97
CA GLY A 145 -2.07 23.04 -16.87
C GLY A 145 -0.89 23.99 -16.91
N GLU A 146 -0.34 24.31 -15.72
CA GLU A 146 0.98 24.95 -15.56
C GLU A 146 2.13 23.96 -15.83
#